data_AF-A0A0D7QBN3-F1
#
_entry.id   AF-A0A0D7QBN3-F1
#
_cell.length_a   1.000
_cell.length_b   1.000
_cell.length_c   1.000
_cell.angle_alpha   90.00
_cell.angle_beta   90.00
_cell.angle_gamma   90.00
#
_symmetry.space_group_name_H-M   'P 1'
#
loop_
_entity.id
_entity.type
_entity.pdbx_description
1 polymer ?
#
loop_
_entity_poly.entity_id
_entity_poly.type
_entity_poly.pdbx_seq_one_letter_code
_entity_poly.pdbx_strand_id
1 'polypeptide(L)'
;MRGMLVSADYAYIPPSPGFISFMQAGIVETLNNRRLFNEDLIERVRLTYFPQQISRMRGMFFFRSRADAEARIDDPEWPPYFQAKNLLELDLYYNEPISDVDANWITYAPLAKDGRITVNDLQWIVNYWSGEKYSDQPVWERVAKGVALVLDEHVRRQCDQYVKEMFPAAHIPILMARLASEAGTLGGNTAPFLLREDREVMKLAYTWRDAEFHDPKVIAAMATHPDGPALFRMIAENETWKMPDLRPWGRAYVLSEQSLPELSVLQIPSLHNPK
;
A
#
# COMPACT_ATOMS: atom_id res chain seq x y z
N MET A 1 -15.59 -8.30 11.30
CA MET A 1 -14.72 -8.14 10.11
C MET A 1 -13.65 -7.13 10.44
N ARG A 2 -12.37 -7.32 10.13
CA ARG A 2 -11.39 -6.21 10.24
C ARG A 2 -10.96 -5.82 8.83
N GLY A 3 -11.40 -4.63 8.39
CA GLY A 3 -10.87 -4.00 7.18
C GLY A 3 -9.50 -3.45 7.53
N MET A 4 -8.46 -4.00 6.94
CA MET A 4 -7.08 -3.77 7.35
C MET A 4 -6.25 -3.35 6.15
N LEU A 5 -5.48 -2.29 6.32
CA LEU A 5 -4.47 -1.83 5.38
C LEU A 5 -3.11 -2.06 6.00
N VAL A 6 -2.16 -2.57 5.22
CA VAL A 6 -0.82 -2.91 5.70
C VAL A 6 0.22 -2.24 4.81
N SER A 7 1.14 -1.49 5.42
CA SER A 7 2.27 -0.89 4.69
C SER A 7 3.22 -1.96 4.13
N ALA A 8 4.04 -1.60 3.14
CA ALA A 8 4.95 -2.53 2.46
C ALA A 8 5.90 -3.25 3.44
N ASP A 9 6.40 -2.53 4.44
CA ASP A 9 7.35 -3.06 5.43
C ASP A 9 6.70 -4.02 6.44
N TYR A 10 5.36 -3.99 6.57
CA TYR A 10 4.61 -4.89 7.46
C TYR A 10 3.98 -6.07 6.71
N ALA A 11 4.02 -6.06 5.37
CA ALA A 11 3.50 -7.13 4.54
C ALA A 11 4.21 -8.47 4.80
N TYR A 12 5.52 -8.42 5.06
CA TYR A 12 6.37 -9.58 5.33
C TYR A 12 7.42 -9.24 6.37
N ILE A 13 7.75 -10.20 7.25
CA ILE A 13 8.71 -10.01 8.35
C ILE A 13 9.81 -11.10 8.23
N PRO A 14 11.10 -10.73 8.13
CA PRO A 14 11.62 -9.36 8.04
C PRO A 14 11.22 -8.65 6.73
N PRO A 15 11.19 -7.31 6.69
CA PRO A 15 10.81 -6.57 5.48
C PRO A 15 11.64 -7.00 4.26
N SER A 16 10.96 -7.21 3.13
CA SER A 16 11.61 -7.49 1.85
C SER A 16 11.48 -6.27 0.93
N PRO A 17 12.55 -5.91 0.20
CA PRO A 17 12.55 -4.72 -0.64
C PRO A 17 11.68 -4.86 -1.89
N GLY A 18 11.24 -6.09 -2.23
CA GLY A 18 10.28 -6.32 -3.32
C GLY A 18 8.85 -5.91 -2.99
N PHE A 19 8.46 -5.85 -1.71
CA PHE A 19 7.16 -5.31 -1.33
C PHE A 19 7.14 -3.80 -1.52
N ILE A 20 6.03 -3.30 -2.06
CA ILE A 20 5.81 -1.89 -2.35
C ILE A 20 4.48 -1.41 -1.77
N SER A 21 4.23 -0.10 -1.74
CA SER A 21 2.91 0.43 -1.36
C SER A 21 1.88 0.20 -2.46
N PHE A 22 0.60 0.19 -2.11
CA PHE A 22 -0.49 0.18 -3.10
C PHE A 22 -0.49 1.42 -3.99
N MET A 23 0.02 2.56 -3.51
CA MET A 23 0.21 3.76 -4.32
C MET A 23 1.23 3.51 -5.44
N GLN A 24 2.39 2.93 -5.10
CA GLN A 24 3.39 2.57 -6.10
C GLN A 24 2.85 1.48 -7.05
N ALA A 25 2.09 0.51 -6.54
CA ALA A 25 1.47 -0.52 -7.37
C ALA A 25 0.54 0.10 -8.42
N GLY A 26 -0.28 1.08 -8.04
CA GLY A 26 -1.14 1.81 -8.97
C GLY A 26 -0.37 2.63 -10.01
N ILE A 27 0.78 3.23 -9.65
CA ILE A 27 1.67 3.90 -10.62
C ILE A 27 2.17 2.91 -11.68
N VAL A 28 2.59 1.71 -11.25
CA VAL A 28 3.11 0.66 -12.14
C VAL A 28 1.98 0.07 -12.99
N GLU A 29 0.83 -0.24 -12.40
CA GLU A 29 -0.34 -0.79 -13.09
C GLU A 29 -0.82 0.14 -14.22
N THR A 30 -0.82 1.45 -13.97
CA THR A 30 -1.23 2.48 -14.94
C THR A 30 -0.13 2.90 -15.91
N LEU A 31 1.08 2.32 -15.81
CA LEU A 31 2.24 2.68 -16.63
C LEU A 31 2.52 4.19 -16.59
N ASN A 32 2.47 4.80 -15.40
CA ASN A 32 2.70 6.22 -15.22
C ASN A 32 4.18 6.53 -14.93
N ASN A 33 5.00 6.44 -15.98
CA ASN A 33 6.47 6.50 -15.90
C ASN A 33 6.96 7.83 -15.35
N ARG A 34 6.24 8.91 -15.69
CA ARG A 34 6.56 10.27 -15.22
C ARG A 34 6.42 10.36 -13.71
N ARG A 35 5.32 9.82 -13.18
CA ARG A 35 5.11 9.78 -11.73
C ARG A 35 6.07 8.84 -11.02
N LEU A 36 6.37 7.67 -11.62
CA LEU A 36 7.37 6.75 -11.07
C LEU A 36 8.77 7.39 -11.00
N PHE A 37 9.19 8.08 -12.06
CA PHE A 37 10.43 8.86 -12.08
C PHE A 37 10.47 9.91 -10.97
N ASN A 38 9.38 10.66 -10.83
CA ASN A 38 9.28 11.72 -9.83
C ASN A 38 9.40 11.16 -8.40
N GLU A 39 8.70 10.08 -8.08
CA GLU A 39 8.76 9.43 -6.77
C GLU A 39 10.14 8.79 -6.50
N ASP A 40 10.82 8.23 -7.51
CA ASP A 40 12.21 7.74 -7.36
C ASP A 40 13.17 8.89 -7.01
N LEU A 41 13.05 10.05 -7.67
CA LEU A 41 13.86 11.22 -7.39
C LEU A 41 13.60 11.77 -5.97
N ILE A 42 12.33 11.85 -5.56
CA ILE A 42 11.93 12.27 -4.21
C ILE A 42 12.52 11.33 -3.16
N GLU A 43 12.51 10.02 -3.42
CA GLU A 43 13.08 9.00 -2.54
C GLU A 43 14.61 9.06 -2.48
N ARG A 44 15.32 9.37 -3.58
CA ARG A 44 16.78 9.57 -3.56
C ARG A 44 17.19 10.67 -2.59
N VAL A 45 16.49 11.81 -2.64
CA VAL A 45 16.72 12.93 -1.71
C VAL A 45 16.40 12.49 -0.28
N ARG A 46 15.29 11.77 -0.06
CA ARG A 46 14.93 11.21 1.25
C ARG A 46 16.03 10.33 1.81
N LEU A 47 16.48 9.34 1.05
CA LEU A 47 17.52 8.40 1.50
C LEU A 47 18.84 9.08 1.84
N THR A 48 19.17 10.14 1.09
CA THR A 48 20.45 10.85 1.24
C THR A 48 20.44 11.79 2.45
N TYR A 49 19.35 12.54 2.64
CA TYR A 49 19.32 13.65 3.60
C TYR A 49 18.34 13.44 4.76
N PHE A 50 17.33 12.58 4.60
CA PHE A 50 16.26 12.36 5.57
C PHE A 50 15.93 10.86 5.74
N PRO A 51 16.93 9.98 6.00
CA PRO A 51 16.72 8.53 6.04
C PRO A 51 15.71 8.08 7.09
N GLN A 52 15.48 8.90 8.13
CA GLN A 52 14.49 8.70 9.19
C GLN A 52 13.05 8.95 8.76
N GLN A 53 12.81 9.67 7.65
CA GLN A 53 11.46 9.91 7.14
C GLN A 53 10.93 8.65 6.44
N ILE A 54 9.62 8.42 6.51
CA ILE A 54 8.96 7.28 5.91
C ILE A 54 8.88 7.45 4.39
N SER A 55 9.36 6.44 3.65
CA SER A 55 9.27 6.43 2.19
C SER A 55 7.83 6.48 1.71
N ARG A 56 7.53 7.42 0.79
CA ARG A 56 6.26 7.52 0.06
C ARG A 56 5.94 6.26 -0.75
N MET A 57 6.98 5.57 -1.24
CA MET A 57 6.86 4.34 -2.02
C MET A 57 6.57 3.10 -1.16
N ARG A 58 6.68 3.21 0.18
CA ARG A 58 6.52 2.06 1.10
C ARG A 58 5.45 2.28 2.17
N GLY A 59 5.20 3.53 2.54
CA GLY A 59 4.23 3.92 3.55
C GLY A 59 2.79 3.99 3.05
N MET A 60 1.91 4.31 3.99
CA MET A 60 0.51 4.66 3.78
C MET A 60 0.31 6.14 4.07
N PHE A 61 -0.65 6.76 3.39
CA PHE A 61 -0.91 8.19 3.44
C PHE A 61 -2.23 8.48 4.17
N PHE A 62 -2.21 9.45 5.07
CA PHE A 62 -3.36 9.87 5.86
C PHE A 62 -3.40 11.40 5.97
N PHE A 63 -4.58 11.96 6.18
CA PHE A 63 -4.70 13.30 6.74
C PHE A 63 -4.39 13.26 8.23
N ARG A 64 -3.82 14.33 8.78
CA ARG A 64 -3.54 14.41 10.23
C ARG A 64 -4.80 14.54 11.08
N SER A 65 -5.86 15.11 10.51
CA SER A 65 -7.11 15.33 11.20
C SER A 65 -8.29 15.21 10.24
N ARG A 66 -9.48 15.01 10.81
CA ARG A 66 -10.73 15.06 10.08
C ARG A 66 -10.95 16.41 9.39
N ALA A 67 -10.61 17.51 10.06
CA ALA A 67 -10.75 18.85 9.50
C ALA A 67 -9.87 19.04 8.25
N ASP A 68 -8.63 18.53 8.28
CA ASP A 68 -7.73 18.57 7.13
C ASP A 68 -8.30 17.78 5.93
N ALA A 69 -8.92 16.62 6.21
CA ALA A 69 -9.54 15.79 5.19
C ALA A 69 -10.81 16.43 4.61
N GLU A 70 -11.69 16.96 5.46
CA GLU A 70 -12.95 17.61 5.06
C GLU A 70 -12.69 18.87 4.23
N ALA A 71 -11.61 19.60 4.52
CA ALA A 71 -11.21 20.78 3.77
C ALA A 71 -10.83 20.50 2.30
N ARG A 72 -10.62 19.22 1.93
CA ARG A 72 -10.30 18.77 0.56
C ARG A 72 -11.49 18.18 -0.17
N ILE A 73 -12.65 18.04 0.48
CA ILE A 73 -13.84 17.51 -0.17
C ILE A 73 -14.31 18.50 -1.24
N ASP A 74 -14.48 18.01 -2.46
CA ASP A 74 -14.93 18.77 -3.64
C ASP A 74 -14.01 19.97 -3.99
N ASP A 75 -12.77 19.95 -3.51
CA ASP A 75 -11.73 20.92 -3.84
C ASP A 75 -11.28 20.72 -5.30
N PRO A 76 -11.42 21.72 -6.19
CA PRO A 76 -11.11 21.57 -7.62
C PRO A 76 -9.61 21.38 -7.91
N GLU A 77 -8.73 21.69 -6.95
CA GLU A 77 -7.28 21.45 -7.09
C GLU A 77 -6.90 20.00 -6.75
N TRP A 78 -7.84 19.22 -6.18
CA TRP A 78 -7.62 17.84 -5.76
C TRP A 78 -8.34 16.85 -6.69
N PRO A 79 -7.89 15.58 -6.73
CA PRO A 79 -8.55 14.57 -7.55
C PRO A 79 -10.04 14.41 -7.22
N PRO A 80 -10.89 14.11 -8.22
CA PRO A 80 -12.35 14.10 -8.06
C PRO A 80 -12.87 13.02 -7.11
N TYR A 81 -12.02 12.10 -6.65
CA TYR A 81 -12.38 11.09 -5.67
C TYR A 81 -12.29 11.59 -4.21
N PHE A 82 -11.81 12.80 -3.95
CA PHE A 82 -11.91 13.44 -2.63
C PHE A 82 -13.34 13.94 -2.40
N GLN A 83 -14.21 13.00 -2.01
CA GLN A 83 -15.64 13.22 -1.79
C GLN A 83 -16.04 12.71 -0.41
N ALA A 84 -17.07 13.30 0.19
CA ALA A 84 -17.54 12.92 1.52
C ALA A 84 -17.80 11.41 1.69
N LYS A 85 -18.34 10.75 0.65
CA LYS A 85 -18.60 9.30 0.66
C LYS A 85 -17.34 8.41 0.71
N ASN A 86 -16.18 8.97 0.38
CA ASN A 86 -14.89 8.27 0.41
C ASN A 86 -14.07 8.61 1.66
N LEU A 87 -14.59 9.48 2.54
CA LEU A 87 -13.95 9.80 3.81
C LEU A 87 -14.10 8.62 4.76
N LEU A 88 -12.97 8.14 5.31
CA LEU A 88 -12.94 7.00 6.20
C LEU A 88 -12.02 7.28 7.39
N GLU A 89 -12.50 6.95 8.58
CA GLU A 89 -11.68 7.02 9.80
C GLU A 89 -10.98 5.68 10.04
N LEU A 90 -9.70 5.78 10.39
CA LEU A 90 -8.79 4.65 10.51
C LEU A 90 -8.07 4.72 11.86
N ASP A 91 -7.93 3.58 12.51
CA ASP A 91 -7.08 3.43 13.68
C ASP A 91 -5.72 2.89 13.25
N LEU A 92 -4.66 3.66 13.49
CA LEU A 92 -3.33 3.42 12.96
C LEU A 92 -2.41 2.85 14.04
N TYR A 93 -1.95 1.62 13.83
CA TYR A 93 -1.00 0.90 14.66
C TYR A 93 0.38 0.94 14.02
N TYR A 94 1.33 1.58 14.68
CA TYR A 94 2.68 1.78 14.18
C TYR A 94 3.71 1.74 15.32
N ASN A 95 4.92 1.27 15.01
CA ASN A 95 6.02 1.20 15.97
C ASN A 95 7.19 2.15 15.63
N GLU A 96 7.13 2.83 14.48
CA GLU A 96 8.17 3.74 13.99
C GLU A 96 7.66 5.19 13.97
N PRO A 97 8.54 6.21 14.03
CA PRO A 97 8.14 7.59 13.82
C PRO A 97 7.40 7.78 12.48
N ILE A 98 6.40 8.65 12.49
CA ILE A 98 5.63 9.04 11.32
C ILE A 98 6.26 10.29 10.67
N SER A 99 6.04 10.47 9.37
CA SER A 99 6.41 11.69 8.65
C SER A 99 5.20 12.59 8.46
N ASP A 100 5.23 13.78 9.04
CA ASP A 100 4.25 14.83 8.76
C ASP A 100 4.89 15.86 7.82
N VAL A 101 4.31 16.04 6.64
CA VAL A 101 4.87 16.81 5.52
C VAL A 101 3.76 17.59 4.81
N ASP A 102 4.11 18.70 4.15
CA ASP A 102 3.12 19.49 3.40
C ASP A 102 3.02 19.01 1.95
N ALA A 103 1.88 18.41 1.59
CA ALA A 103 1.60 17.87 0.26
C ALA A 103 1.64 18.94 -0.85
N ASN A 104 1.48 20.22 -0.51
CA ASN A 104 1.57 21.31 -1.48
C ASN A 104 2.93 21.38 -2.18
N TRP A 105 4.02 20.99 -1.50
CA TRP A 105 5.33 20.90 -2.16
C TRP A 105 5.33 19.95 -3.36
N ILE A 106 4.55 18.87 -3.29
CA ILE A 106 4.41 17.88 -4.36
C ILE A 106 3.42 18.38 -5.41
N THR A 107 2.28 18.93 -4.99
CA THR A 107 1.23 19.46 -5.89
C THR A 107 1.77 20.56 -6.80
N TYR A 108 2.59 21.46 -6.26
CA TYR A 108 3.14 22.62 -6.97
C TYR A 108 4.60 22.44 -7.40
N ALA A 109 5.08 21.19 -7.44
CA ALA A 109 6.46 20.88 -7.82
C ALA A 109 6.79 21.44 -9.23
N PRO A 110 8.01 21.97 -9.44
CA PRO A 110 8.45 22.42 -10.75
C PRO A 110 8.64 21.22 -11.69
N LEU A 111 7.78 21.13 -12.71
CA LEU A 111 7.82 20.08 -13.73
C LEU A 111 8.30 20.63 -15.07
N ALA A 112 9.08 19.83 -15.79
CA ALA A 112 9.37 20.02 -17.20
C ALA A 112 8.12 19.78 -18.05
N LYS A 113 8.18 20.12 -19.35
CA LYS A 113 7.05 19.98 -20.29
C LYS A 113 6.55 18.53 -20.43
N ASP A 114 7.40 17.56 -20.14
CA ASP A 114 7.06 16.14 -20.16
C ASP A 114 6.46 15.65 -18.83
N GLY A 115 6.25 16.52 -17.84
CA GLY A 115 5.69 16.20 -16.53
C GLY A 115 6.67 15.59 -15.53
N ARG A 116 7.98 15.55 -15.84
CA ARG A 116 9.02 15.10 -14.92
C ARG A 116 9.56 16.25 -14.09
N ILE A 117 9.94 15.99 -12.85
CA ILE A 117 10.62 16.99 -11.99
C ILE A 117 11.91 17.46 -12.65
N THR A 118 12.13 18.77 -12.65
CA THR A 118 13.40 19.34 -13.12
C THR A 118 14.53 19.05 -12.13
N VAL A 119 15.58 18.38 -12.59
CA VAL A 119 16.71 17.96 -11.72
C VAL A 119 17.66 19.10 -11.31
N ASN A 120 17.48 20.29 -11.87
CA ASN A 120 18.37 21.44 -11.61
C ASN A 120 18.05 22.16 -10.29
N ASP A 121 16.85 21.95 -9.73
CA ASP A 121 16.46 22.50 -8.43
C ASP A 121 15.65 21.45 -7.65
N LEU A 122 16.32 20.84 -6.66
CA LEU A 122 15.74 19.84 -5.76
C LEU A 122 15.51 20.40 -4.35
N GLN A 123 15.71 21.72 -4.14
CA GLN A 123 15.58 22.31 -2.80
C GLN A 123 14.17 22.16 -2.25
N TRP A 124 13.16 22.24 -3.11
CA TRP A 124 11.77 22.03 -2.71
C TRP A 124 11.53 20.60 -2.14
N ILE A 125 12.25 19.58 -2.63
CA ILE A 125 12.16 18.21 -2.09
C ILE A 125 12.77 18.14 -0.70
N VAL A 126 13.86 18.88 -0.48
CA VAL A 126 14.48 19.03 0.85
C VAL A 126 13.50 19.68 1.81
N ASN A 127 12.82 20.75 1.40
CA ASN A 127 11.83 21.45 2.22
C ASN A 127 10.61 20.57 2.53
N TYR A 128 10.15 19.78 1.56
CA TYR A 128 9.10 18.78 1.77
C TYR A 128 9.49 17.79 2.88
N TRP A 129 10.69 17.20 2.80
CA TRP A 129 11.15 16.20 3.77
C TRP A 129 11.60 16.77 5.11
N SER A 130 11.97 18.05 5.17
CA SER A 130 12.24 18.74 6.44
C SER A 130 10.97 19.05 7.23
N GLY A 131 9.79 18.91 6.62
CA GLY A 131 8.51 19.23 7.23
C GLY A 131 8.19 20.74 7.22
N GLU A 132 8.83 21.50 6.34
CA GLU A 132 8.51 22.91 6.15
C GLU A 132 7.15 23.09 5.47
N LYS A 133 6.40 24.12 5.88
CA LYS A 133 5.19 24.52 5.19
C LYS A 133 5.53 25.17 3.84
N TYR A 134 4.79 24.82 2.79
CA TYR A 134 4.92 25.43 1.46
C TYR A 134 4.39 26.87 1.46
N SER A 135 3.26 27.09 2.13
CA SER A 135 2.58 28.37 2.23
C SER A 135 1.95 28.54 3.61
N ASP A 136 1.23 29.64 3.83
CA ASP A 136 0.44 29.84 5.06
C ASP A 136 -0.82 28.96 5.14
N GLN A 137 -1.13 28.21 4.07
CA GLN A 137 -2.22 27.23 3.99
C GLN A 137 -1.67 25.84 3.65
N PRO A 138 -0.89 25.21 4.54
CA PRO A 138 -0.30 23.90 4.30
C PRO A 138 -1.39 22.82 4.20
N VAL A 139 -1.16 21.84 3.33
CA VAL A 139 -1.98 20.62 3.29
C VAL A 139 -1.16 19.48 3.86
N TRP A 140 -1.34 19.26 5.16
CA TRP A 140 -0.55 18.29 5.87
C TRP A 140 -0.96 16.85 5.55
N GLU A 141 0.01 16.10 5.07
CA GLU A 141 -0.03 14.68 4.82
C GLU A 141 0.81 13.95 5.87
N ARG A 142 0.28 12.84 6.36
CA ARG A 142 0.95 11.92 7.28
C ARG A 142 1.32 10.65 6.55
N VAL A 143 2.60 10.32 6.51
CA VAL A 143 3.12 9.07 5.95
C VAL A 143 3.55 8.14 7.08
N ALA A 144 3.01 6.94 7.12
CA ALA A 144 3.27 5.98 8.19
C ALA A 144 3.54 4.56 7.67
N LYS A 145 4.27 3.79 8.48
CA LYS A 145 4.41 2.33 8.34
C LYS A 145 3.69 1.64 9.50
N GLY A 146 3.00 0.58 9.19
CA GLY A 146 2.24 -0.19 10.16
C GLY A 146 0.99 -0.79 9.55
N VAL A 147 -0.06 -0.82 10.38
CA VAL A 147 -1.37 -1.40 10.10
C VAL A 147 -2.44 -0.35 10.38
N ALA A 148 -3.31 -0.07 9.42
CA ALA A 148 -4.46 0.81 9.62
C ALA A 148 -5.76 0.00 9.58
N LEU A 149 -6.60 0.16 10.60
CA LEU A 149 -7.87 -0.54 10.73
C LEU A 149 -9.03 0.40 10.39
N VAL A 150 -9.89 -0.05 9.49
CA VAL A 150 -11.18 0.59 9.19
C VAL A 150 -12.08 0.48 10.41
N LEU A 151 -12.43 1.62 10.99
CA LEU A 151 -13.30 1.67 12.17
C LEU A 151 -14.76 1.41 11.81
N ASP A 152 -15.22 1.96 10.69
CA ASP A 152 -16.60 1.83 10.23
C ASP A 152 -16.95 0.35 9.95
N GLU A 153 -17.89 -0.19 10.72
CA GLU A 153 -18.35 -1.56 10.55
C GLU A 153 -19.11 -1.77 9.25
N HIS A 154 -19.95 -0.80 8.86
CA HIS A 154 -20.76 -0.88 7.65
C HIS A 154 -19.86 -0.99 6.41
N VAL A 155 -18.83 -0.14 6.31
CA VAL A 155 -17.84 -0.20 5.24
C VAL A 155 -17.15 -1.56 5.22
N ARG A 156 -16.75 -2.08 6.38
CA ARG A 156 -16.14 -3.42 6.47
C ARG A 156 -17.08 -4.53 5.97
N ARG A 157 -18.39 -4.44 6.26
CA ARG A 157 -19.39 -5.40 5.75
C ARG A 157 -19.53 -5.33 4.23
N GLN A 158 -19.55 -4.12 3.68
CA GLN A 158 -19.64 -3.91 2.23
C GLN A 158 -18.39 -4.45 1.51
N CYS A 159 -17.20 -4.22 2.05
CA CYS A 159 -15.96 -4.78 1.50
C CYS A 159 -15.94 -6.32 1.52
N ASP A 160 -16.35 -6.95 2.62
CA ASP A 160 -16.44 -8.41 2.71
C ASP A 160 -17.41 -9.00 1.69
N GLN A 161 -18.58 -8.36 1.53
CA GLN A 161 -19.56 -8.77 0.53
C GLN A 161 -19.00 -8.62 -0.90
N TYR A 162 -18.38 -7.48 -1.20
CA TYR A 162 -17.76 -7.23 -2.50
C TYR A 162 -16.69 -8.26 -2.84
N VAL A 163 -15.80 -8.60 -1.89
CA VAL A 163 -14.74 -9.60 -2.10
C VAL A 163 -15.31 -10.99 -2.32
N LYS A 164 -16.39 -11.37 -1.61
CA LYS A 164 -17.10 -12.65 -1.84
C LYS A 164 -17.75 -12.73 -3.22
N GLU A 165 -18.34 -11.64 -3.68
CA GLU A 165 -18.93 -11.55 -5.03
C GLU A 165 -17.86 -11.59 -6.12
N MET A 166 -16.72 -10.95 -5.89
CA MET A 166 -15.58 -10.95 -6.80
C MET A 166 -14.89 -12.32 -6.90
N PHE A 167 -14.80 -13.06 -5.79
CA PHE A 167 -14.13 -14.36 -5.74
C PHE A 167 -15.05 -15.45 -5.14
N PRO A 168 -16.13 -15.83 -5.84
CA PRO A 168 -17.14 -16.75 -5.29
C PRO A 168 -16.57 -18.15 -4.97
N ALA A 169 -15.52 -18.56 -5.67
CA ALA A 169 -14.85 -19.84 -5.44
C ALA A 169 -13.83 -19.82 -4.28
N ALA A 170 -13.55 -18.64 -3.70
CA ALA A 170 -12.51 -18.45 -2.69
C ALA A 170 -13.09 -18.14 -1.29
N HIS A 171 -14.34 -18.54 -1.04
CA HIS A 171 -15.05 -18.20 0.19
C HIS A 171 -14.37 -18.76 1.47
N ILE A 172 -13.72 -19.93 1.42
CA ILE A 172 -12.96 -20.48 2.56
C ILE A 172 -11.76 -19.59 2.90
N PRO A 173 -10.79 -19.34 2.00
CA PRO A 173 -9.65 -18.48 2.34
C PRO A 173 -10.05 -17.04 2.66
N ILE A 174 -11.13 -16.49 2.08
CA ILE A 174 -11.66 -15.17 2.46
C ILE A 174 -12.16 -15.18 3.90
N LEU A 175 -12.92 -16.20 4.30
CA LEU A 175 -13.38 -16.33 5.69
C LEU A 175 -12.20 -16.52 6.65
N MET A 176 -11.21 -17.35 6.28
CA MET A 176 -9.97 -17.50 7.07
C MET A 176 -9.26 -16.17 7.29
N ALA A 177 -9.05 -15.39 6.22
CA ALA A 177 -8.40 -14.08 6.31
C ALA A 177 -9.16 -13.12 7.21
N ARG A 178 -10.49 -13.09 7.06
CA ARG A 178 -11.36 -12.30 7.93
C ARG A 178 -11.17 -12.69 9.40
N LEU A 179 -11.25 -13.99 9.73
CA LEU A 179 -11.12 -14.45 11.11
C LEU A 179 -9.72 -14.19 11.69
N ALA A 180 -8.67 -14.42 10.91
CA ALA A 180 -7.30 -14.11 11.31
C ALA A 180 -7.10 -12.62 11.59
N SER A 181 -7.64 -11.76 10.72
CA SER A 181 -7.62 -10.31 10.94
C SER A 181 -8.35 -9.95 12.25
N GLU A 182 -9.55 -10.47 12.49
CA GLU A 182 -10.31 -10.26 13.74
C GLU A 182 -9.59 -10.80 14.98
N ALA A 183 -8.80 -11.86 14.83
CA ALA A 183 -7.92 -12.39 15.87
C ALA A 183 -6.67 -11.55 16.13
N GLY A 184 -6.42 -10.48 15.36
CA GLY A 184 -5.28 -9.57 15.56
C GLY A 184 -4.05 -9.91 14.75
N THR A 185 -4.20 -10.69 13.68
CA THR A 185 -3.09 -11.15 12.87
C THR A 185 -3.20 -10.59 11.43
N LEU A 186 -2.17 -10.84 10.62
CA LEU A 186 -2.07 -10.40 9.22
C LEU A 186 -2.37 -11.53 8.23
N GLY A 187 -2.93 -12.63 8.70
CA GLY A 187 -3.26 -13.82 7.93
C GLY A 187 -4.24 -13.48 6.82
N GLY A 188 -3.87 -13.83 5.60
CA GLY A 188 -4.61 -13.53 4.39
C GLY A 188 -4.55 -12.09 3.91
N ASN A 189 -3.67 -11.27 4.48
CA ASN A 189 -3.37 -9.96 3.91
C ASN A 189 -2.80 -10.12 2.48
N THR A 190 -3.24 -9.25 1.59
CA THR A 190 -2.73 -9.15 0.23
C THR A 190 -1.80 -7.95 0.12
N ALA A 191 -0.62 -8.14 -0.48
CA ALA A 191 0.35 -7.07 -0.67
C ALA A 191 0.93 -7.07 -2.09
N PRO A 192 1.14 -5.90 -2.70
CA PRO A 192 1.80 -5.81 -3.99
C PRO A 192 3.31 -6.04 -3.84
N PHE A 193 3.87 -6.74 -4.81
CA PHE A 193 5.27 -7.13 -4.87
C PHE A 193 5.81 -6.91 -6.29
N LEU A 194 6.96 -6.24 -6.37
CA LEU A 194 7.72 -6.12 -7.62
C LEU A 194 8.77 -7.21 -7.67
N LEU A 195 8.79 -7.91 -8.81
CA LEU A 195 9.77 -8.91 -9.13
C LEU A 195 10.50 -8.52 -10.42
N ARG A 196 11.83 -8.59 -10.39
CA ARG A 196 12.64 -8.40 -11.59
C ARG A 196 12.80 -9.76 -12.28
N GLU A 197 12.14 -9.92 -13.43
CA GLU A 197 12.24 -11.14 -14.23
C GLU A 197 13.56 -11.17 -15.00
N ASP A 198 13.98 -10.05 -15.59
CA ASP A 198 15.31 -9.90 -16.21
C ASP A 198 15.87 -8.47 -16.08
N ARG A 199 16.85 -8.07 -16.91
CA ARG A 199 17.44 -6.71 -16.84
C ARG A 199 16.42 -5.60 -17.16
N GLU A 200 15.50 -5.87 -18.07
CA GLU A 200 14.57 -4.90 -18.61
C GLU A 200 13.14 -5.11 -18.10
N VAL A 201 12.77 -6.34 -17.76
CA VAL A 201 11.40 -6.69 -17.39
C VAL A 201 11.23 -6.75 -15.88
N MET A 202 10.25 -5.99 -15.40
CA MET A 202 9.75 -6.06 -14.05
C MET A 202 8.28 -6.39 -14.04
N LYS A 203 7.86 -7.08 -12.99
CA LYS A 203 6.51 -7.60 -12.84
C LYS A 203 5.92 -7.19 -11.51
N LEU A 204 4.80 -6.51 -11.60
CA LEU A 204 3.88 -6.34 -10.49
C LEU A 204 3.08 -7.63 -10.32
N ALA A 205 3.17 -8.19 -9.13
CA ALA A 205 2.35 -9.30 -8.67
C ALA A 205 1.74 -8.95 -7.30
N TYR A 206 0.76 -9.74 -6.88
CA TYR A 206 0.17 -9.64 -5.55
C TYR A 206 0.34 -10.96 -4.84
N THR A 207 0.80 -10.90 -3.60
CA THR A 207 1.01 -12.08 -2.76
C THR A 207 -0.03 -12.12 -1.67
N TRP A 208 -0.41 -13.33 -1.28
CA TRP A 208 -1.29 -13.59 -0.15
C TRP A 208 -0.47 -14.18 1.00
N ARG A 209 -0.61 -13.63 2.20
CA ARG A 209 0.11 -14.11 3.39
C ARG A 209 -0.60 -15.29 4.03
N ASP A 210 -0.09 -16.50 3.85
CA ASP A 210 -0.66 -17.73 4.41
C ASP A 210 0.06 -18.27 5.65
N ALA A 211 1.30 -17.84 5.91
CA ALA A 211 2.15 -18.36 6.99
C ALA A 211 1.46 -18.46 8.35
N GLU A 212 0.63 -17.47 8.72
CA GLU A 212 -0.06 -17.43 10.01
C GLU A 212 -1.20 -18.46 10.12
N PHE A 213 -1.71 -19.00 9.01
CA PHE A 213 -2.70 -20.08 9.05
C PHE A 213 -2.11 -21.42 9.50
N HIS A 214 -0.79 -21.50 9.67
CA HIS A 214 -0.10 -22.65 10.24
C HIS A 214 0.27 -22.45 11.72
N ASP A 215 0.03 -21.27 12.30
CA ASP A 215 0.31 -21.01 13.72
C ASP A 215 -0.82 -21.56 14.60
N PRO A 216 -0.55 -22.53 15.51
CA PRO A 216 -1.56 -23.08 16.41
C PRO A 216 -2.32 -22.04 17.24
N LYS A 217 -1.67 -20.92 17.60
CA LYS A 217 -2.31 -19.83 18.36
C LYS A 217 -3.36 -19.11 17.51
N VAL A 218 -3.06 -18.87 16.24
CA VAL A 218 -3.98 -18.24 15.29
C VAL A 218 -5.13 -19.17 14.98
N ILE A 219 -4.85 -20.45 14.75
CA ILE A 219 -5.89 -21.49 14.56
C ILE A 219 -6.83 -21.54 15.77
N ALA A 220 -6.28 -21.57 16.99
CA ALA A 220 -7.07 -21.57 18.22
C ALA A 220 -7.93 -20.30 18.36
N ALA A 221 -7.37 -19.12 18.06
CA ALA A 221 -8.12 -17.86 18.09
C ALA A 221 -9.24 -17.81 17.03
N MET A 222 -9.03 -18.37 15.83
CA MET A 222 -10.08 -18.51 14.83
C MET A 222 -11.17 -19.50 15.27
N ALA A 223 -10.81 -20.58 15.97
CA ALA A 223 -11.76 -21.58 16.46
C ALA A 223 -12.68 -21.06 17.56
N THR A 224 -12.23 -20.09 18.37
CA THR A 224 -13.04 -19.46 19.42
C THR A 224 -13.92 -18.32 18.90
N HIS A 225 -13.70 -17.86 17.66
CA HIS A 225 -14.54 -16.85 17.02
C HIS A 225 -15.95 -17.39 16.75
N PRO A 226 -17.02 -16.57 16.83
CA PRO A 226 -18.40 -17.01 16.58
C PRO A 226 -18.62 -17.74 15.24
N ASP A 227 -17.95 -17.27 14.18
CA ASP A 227 -17.99 -17.89 12.84
C ASP A 227 -16.97 -19.04 12.67
N GLY A 228 -16.14 -19.32 13.68
CA GLY A 228 -15.12 -20.37 13.67
C GLY A 228 -15.69 -21.76 13.37
N PRO A 229 -16.71 -22.25 14.11
CA PRO A 229 -17.32 -23.55 13.84
C PRO A 229 -17.81 -23.71 12.39
N ALA A 230 -18.33 -22.65 11.77
CA ALA A 230 -18.73 -22.66 10.37
C ALA A 230 -17.53 -22.83 9.44
N LEU A 231 -16.45 -22.06 9.66
CA LEU A 231 -15.20 -22.19 8.90
C LEU A 231 -14.64 -23.62 8.98
N PHE A 232 -14.49 -24.18 10.19
CA PHE A 232 -13.89 -25.51 10.36
C PHE A 232 -14.76 -26.62 9.76
N ARG A 233 -16.09 -26.48 9.80
CA ARG A 233 -16.99 -27.37 9.07
C ARG A 233 -16.78 -27.28 7.57
N MET A 234 -16.72 -26.07 7.01
CA MET A 234 -16.46 -25.87 5.57
C MET A 234 -15.11 -26.47 5.16
N ILE A 235 -14.07 -26.30 5.98
CA ILE A 235 -12.77 -26.91 5.75
C ILE A 235 -12.87 -28.45 5.73
N ALA A 236 -13.57 -29.04 6.71
CA ALA A 236 -13.71 -30.49 6.80
C ALA A 236 -14.56 -31.10 5.67
N GLU A 237 -15.56 -30.36 5.18
CA GLU A 237 -16.47 -30.79 4.10
C GLU A 237 -15.87 -30.60 2.70
N ASN A 238 -14.77 -29.84 2.56
CA ASN A 238 -14.14 -29.53 1.28
C ASN A 238 -12.69 -30.02 1.25
N GLU A 239 -12.44 -31.13 0.55
CA GLU A 239 -11.08 -31.66 0.34
C GLU A 239 -10.15 -30.67 -0.38
N THR A 240 -10.72 -29.77 -1.19
CA THR A 240 -9.97 -28.73 -1.91
C THR A 240 -10.75 -27.41 -1.92
N TRP A 241 -10.02 -26.29 -1.87
CA TRP A 241 -10.56 -24.95 -2.07
C TRP A 241 -9.61 -24.11 -2.91
N LYS A 242 -10.14 -23.03 -3.52
CA LYS A 242 -9.39 -22.16 -4.41
C LYS A 242 -8.99 -20.87 -3.72
N MET A 243 -7.77 -20.43 -3.96
CA MET A 243 -7.33 -19.09 -3.57
C MET A 243 -7.97 -18.03 -4.49
N PRO A 244 -8.13 -16.79 -4.01
CA PRO A 244 -8.46 -15.67 -4.89
C PRO A 244 -7.44 -15.57 -6.03
N ASP A 245 -7.91 -15.48 -7.28
CA ASP A 245 -7.03 -15.32 -8.43
C ASP A 245 -6.65 -13.86 -8.62
N LEU A 246 -5.48 -13.47 -8.12
CA LEU A 246 -4.99 -12.10 -8.19
C LEU A 246 -4.22 -11.77 -9.48
N ARG A 247 -4.06 -12.74 -10.40
CA ARG A 247 -3.31 -12.54 -11.66
C ARG A 247 -3.87 -11.43 -12.56
N PRO A 248 -5.19 -11.16 -12.63
CA PRO A 248 -5.73 -10.08 -13.48
C PRO A 248 -5.21 -8.68 -13.15
N TRP A 249 -4.77 -8.44 -11.90
CA TRP A 249 -4.17 -7.17 -11.48
C TRP A 249 -2.65 -7.12 -11.67
N GLY A 250 -2.03 -8.23 -12.07
CA GLY A 250 -0.60 -8.26 -12.38
C GLY A 250 -0.26 -7.48 -13.64
N ARG A 251 0.94 -6.91 -13.68
CA ARG A 251 1.42 -6.14 -14.84
C ARG A 251 2.91 -6.40 -15.07
N ALA A 252 3.30 -6.66 -16.32
CA ALA A 252 4.70 -6.58 -16.72
C ALA A 252 4.98 -5.20 -17.30
N TYR A 253 6.16 -4.65 -17.02
CA TYR A 253 6.62 -3.38 -17.57
C TYR A 253 8.11 -3.45 -17.94
N VAL A 254 8.47 -2.83 -19.06
CA VAL A 254 9.80 -2.87 -19.66
C VAL A 254 10.52 -1.55 -19.37
N LEU A 255 11.67 -1.59 -18.69
CA LEU A 255 12.39 -0.41 -18.21
C LEU A 255 12.84 0.54 -19.32
N SER A 256 13.43 0.02 -20.40
CA SER A 256 13.90 0.82 -21.53
C SER A 256 12.81 1.63 -22.22
N GLU A 257 11.59 1.09 -22.34
CA GLU A 257 10.45 1.81 -22.92
C GLU A 257 10.03 3.03 -22.08
N GLN A 258 10.52 3.12 -20.85
CA GLN A 258 10.01 4.05 -19.85
C GLN A 258 10.93 5.26 -19.69
N SER A 259 12.09 5.25 -20.38
CA SER A 259 13.15 6.27 -20.28
C SER A 259 13.46 6.61 -18.82
N LEU A 260 13.41 5.60 -17.96
CA LEU A 260 13.82 5.68 -16.57
C LEU A 260 15.31 5.34 -16.56
N PRO A 261 16.23 6.28 -16.25
CA PRO A 261 17.55 5.85 -15.79
C PRO A 261 17.28 4.92 -14.60
N GLU A 262 17.97 3.78 -14.53
CA GLU A 262 17.72 2.69 -13.55
C GLU A 262 17.07 3.23 -12.27
N LEU A 263 15.91 2.66 -11.90
CA LEU A 263 15.26 2.89 -10.60
C LEU A 263 16.21 2.42 -9.49
N SER A 264 17.29 3.15 -9.28
CA SER A 264 18.47 2.69 -8.56
C SER A 264 18.20 2.62 -7.07
N VAL A 265 17.09 3.22 -6.63
CA VAL A 265 16.60 3.14 -5.26
C VAL A 265 15.77 1.90 -5.02
N LEU A 266 15.04 1.42 -6.02
CA LEU A 266 14.20 0.24 -5.87
C LEU A 266 15.07 -1.01 -5.92
N GLN A 267 15.42 -1.51 -4.73
CA GLN A 267 16.11 -2.78 -4.56
C GLN A 267 15.17 -3.96 -4.87
N ILE A 268 14.84 -4.15 -6.14
CA ILE A 268 13.86 -5.15 -6.56
C ILE A 268 14.55 -6.52 -6.64
N PRO A 269 14.03 -7.54 -5.93
CA PRO A 269 14.56 -8.90 -6.00
C PRO A 269 14.55 -9.44 -7.43
N SER A 270 15.63 -10.13 -7.82
CA SER A 270 15.79 -10.72 -9.15
C SER A 270 15.60 -12.24 -9.09
N LEU A 271 14.81 -12.79 -10.01
CA LEU A 271 14.63 -14.25 -10.15
C LEU A 271 15.94 -14.99 -10.46
N HIS A 272 16.88 -14.33 -11.13
CA HIS A 272 18.11 -14.94 -11.62
C HIS A 272 19.33 -14.71 -10.72
N ASN A 273 19.16 -14.02 -9.59
CA ASN A 273 20.18 -13.86 -8.57
C ASN A 273 19.56 -14.13 -7.19
N PRO A 274 19.35 -15.41 -6.82
CA PRO A 274 19.12 -15.75 -5.43
C PRO A 274 20.41 -15.42 -4.67
N LYS A 275 20.38 -14.37 -3.86
CA LYS A 275 21.33 -14.24 -2.75
C LYS A 275 20.91 -15.20 -1.64
#